data_AF-A0A8C5DF47-F1
#
_entry.id   AF-A0A8C5DF47-F1
#
_cell.length_a   1.000
_cell.length_b   1.000
_cell.length_c   1.000
_cell.angle_alpha   90.00
_cell.angle_beta   90.00
_cell.angle_gamma   90.00
#
_symmetry.space_group_name_H-M   'P 1'
#
loop_
_entity.id
_entity.type
_entity.pdbx_description
1 polymer ?
#
loop_
_entity_poly.entity_id
_entity_poly.type
_entity_poly.pdbx_seq_one_letter_code
_entity_poly.pdbx_strand_id
1 'polypeptide(L)'
;MVAMAKRIKIFELQLLDPTKTFYCGGDTVSGRVQVEVTEMTRVSAVRLVAVGRGKVEYAKGKQRCRQEAEYLRHEAVLRLDEQPTDSDGSVVLRPGNRYEYMFGFELPQQGQLVSSYKGKFGYVHYYVKAVMERPQQPPLMCRKSFEVEEPLDVNTPDLLAPTGGSKEKKVTIMFIPDGQVSLNAKIDRRGFCEGEDICINAKFENTCSRIVVPKAAIIAKHTYQANGRTKVIRQKLSAVRGNHIISGMCDAWQGKTIRVPKLKPSMLGCNIIRVEYALMIYIHIPGSEKLILELPLVIGTAGLGSRSNSVSSQEGSVSNASQSWVSLRMPSDPPSYCDITRDCRLDQPLTPLLDDIDGDDSPIFMTAPAFPFPPPPSYNEADEEFNGNTRMLPVC
;
A
#
# COMPACT_ATOMS: atom_id res chain seq x y z
N MET A 1 10.39 23.93 -18.69
CA MET A 1 10.45 24.13 -20.15
C MET A 1 11.91 24.46 -20.47
N VAL A 2 12.70 23.47 -20.90
CA VAL A 2 14.11 23.69 -21.25
C VAL A 2 14.11 24.36 -22.62
N ALA A 3 14.61 25.59 -22.72
CA ALA A 3 14.75 26.29 -23.98
C ALA A 3 15.59 25.42 -24.92
N MET A 4 14.95 24.79 -25.91
CA MET A 4 15.68 24.07 -26.94
C MET A 4 16.50 25.09 -27.70
N ALA A 5 17.83 24.92 -27.69
CA ALA A 5 18.72 25.71 -28.51
C ALA A 5 18.21 25.64 -29.96
N LYS A 6 18.09 26.79 -30.65
CA LYS A 6 17.48 26.95 -31.99
C LYS A 6 17.93 25.94 -33.08
N ARG A 7 19.01 25.18 -32.84
CA ARG A 7 19.64 24.23 -33.75
C ARG A 7 19.27 22.75 -33.53
N ILE A 8 18.55 22.44 -32.45
CA ILE A 8 18.19 21.06 -32.09
C ILE A 8 16.69 20.92 -32.07
N LYS A 9 16.21 19.96 -32.85
CA LYS A 9 14.80 19.66 -33.02
C LYS A 9 14.32 18.68 -31.94
N ILE A 10 15.09 17.62 -31.69
CA ILE A 10 14.76 16.58 -30.71
C ILE A 10 16.02 16.23 -29.92
N PHE A 11 15.88 16.19 -28.59
CA PHE A 11 16.89 15.63 -27.69
C PHE A 11 16.19 14.93 -26.53
N GLU A 12 15.91 13.64 -26.70
CA GLU A 12 15.06 12.87 -25.81
C GLU A 12 15.72 11.58 -25.35
N LEU A 13 15.45 11.19 -24.11
CA LEU A 13 15.89 9.93 -23.52
C LEU A 13 14.68 9.03 -23.35
N GLN A 14 14.75 7.86 -23.97
CA GLN A 14 13.71 6.83 -23.93
C GLN A 14 14.29 5.56 -23.30
N LEU A 15 13.61 5.01 -22.30
CA LEU A 15 13.94 3.70 -21.77
C LEU A 15 13.34 2.64 -22.70
N LEU A 16 14.03 1.51 -22.86
CA LEU A 16 13.61 0.43 -23.75
C LEU A 16 12.30 -0.23 -23.26
N ASP A 17 12.16 -0.33 -21.94
CA ASP A 17 11.01 -0.94 -21.26
C ASP A 17 10.13 0.13 -20.59
N PRO A 18 9.27 0.85 -21.35
CA PRO A 18 8.40 1.88 -20.78
C PRO A 18 7.24 1.31 -19.94
N THR A 19 6.91 0.03 -20.11
CA THR A 19 5.85 -0.66 -19.37
C THR A 19 6.31 -1.22 -18.03
N LYS A 20 7.63 -1.33 -17.82
CA LYS A 20 8.20 -1.79 -16.56
C LYS A 20 8.00 -0.72 -15.50
N THR A 21 7.23 -1.06 -14.47
CA THR A 21 6.83 -0.12 -13.41
C THR A 21 7.94 0.14 -12.41
N PHE A 22 8.77 -0.85 -12.11
CA PHE A 22 9.91 -0.75 -11.19
C PHE A 22 11.06 -1.65 -11.61
N TYR A 23 12.27 -1.30 -11.18
CA TYR A 23 13.50 -2.08 -11.34
C TYR A 23 14.00 -2.59 -9.99
N CYS A 24 14.58 -3.79 -9.98
CA CYS A 24 15.19 -4.42 -8.81
C CYS A 24 16.73 -4.37 -8.89
N GLY A 25 17.41 -4.69 -7.79
CA GLY A 25 18.87 -4.86 -7.82
C GLY A 25 19.28 -5.99 -8.77
N GLY A 26 20.33 -5.76 -9.56
CA GLY A 26 20.76 -6.65 -10.64
C GLY A 26 20.02 -6.47 -11.97
N ASP A 27 18.93 -5.70 -12.03
CA ASP A 27 18.25 -5.44 -13.31
C ASP A 27 19.11 -4.55 -14.21
N THR A 28 19.07 -4.83 -15.51
CA THR A 28 19.66 -3.95 -16.53
C THR A 28 18.69 -2.84 -16.90
N VAL A 29 19.12 -1.59 -16.77
CA VAL A 29 18.40 -0.42 -17.30
C VAL A 29 18.98 -0.08 -18.66
N SER A 30 18.18 -0.32 -19.71
CA SER A 30 18.56 -0.05 -21.09
C SER A 30 17.64 0.98 -21.75
N GLY A 31 18.15 1.64 -22.78
CA GLY A 31 17.41 2.65 -23.51
C GLY A 31 18.20 3.25 -24.66
N ARG A 32 17.64 4.34 -25.20
CA ARG A 32 18.24 5.12 -26.27
C ARG A 32 18.09 6.62 -26.03
N VAL A 33 19.09 7.38 -26.48
CA VAL A 33 19.03 8.83 -26.58
C VAL A 33 18.85 9.19 -28.04
N GLN A 34 17.73 9.83 -28.35
CA GLN A 34 17.38 10.25 -29.70
C GLN A 34 17.76 11.72 -29.90
N VAL A 35 18.49 11.99 -30.99
CA VAL A 35 18.91 13.34 -31.37
C VAL A 35 18.50 13.64 -32.80
N GLU A 36 17.83 14.77 -33.01
CA GLU A 36 17.53 15.33 -34.33
C GLU A 36 17.93 16.81 -34.33
N VAL A 37 18.66 17.22 -35.37
CA VAL A 37 19.19 18.59 -35.51
C VAL A 37 18.51 19.31 -36.68
N THR A 38 18.28 20.62 -36.55
CA THR A 38 17.76 21.46 -37.64
C THR A 38 18.87 22.04 -38.50
N GLU A 39 20.07 22.18 -37.93
CA GLU A 39 21.27 22.68 -38.58
C GLU A 39 22.44 21.72 -38.34
N MET A 40 23.42 21.73 -39.26
CA MET A 40 24.64 20.94 -39.12
C MET A 40 25.33 21.29 -37.80
N THR A 41 25.44 20.31 -36.90
CA THR A 41 25.88 20.53 -35.53
C THR A 41 27.01 19.56 -35.18
N ARG A 42 28.16 20.09 -34.75
CA ARG A 42 29.26 19.29 -34.22
C ARG A 42 29.01 18.97 -32.75
N VAL A 43 29.12 17.69 -32.39
CA VAL A 43 28.94 17.17 -31.04
C VAL A 43 30.25 16.55 -30.60
N SER A 44 30.79 16.98 -29.46
CA SER A 44 32.05 16.46 -28.93
C SER A 44 31.84 15.11 -28.26
N ALA A 45 30.81 15.00 -27.43
CA ALA A 45 30.45 13.75 -26.77
C ALA A 45 28.98 13.75 -26.35
N VAL A 46 28.38 12.57 -26.32
CA VAL A 46 27.12 12.32 -25.63
C VAL A 46 27.42 11.45 -24.41
N ARG A 47 27.21 12.00 -23.23
CA ARG A 47 27.46 11.33 -21.95
C ARG A 47 26.16 10.93 -21.28
N LEU A 48 26.09 9.71 -20.81
CA LEU A 48 25.02 9.21 -19.96
C LEU A 48 25.49 9.23 -18.50
N VAL A 49 24.65 9.77 -17.62
CA VAL A 49 24.86 9.78 -16.18
C VAL A 49 23.60 9.24 -15.51
N ALA A 50 23.68 8.03 -14.96
CA ALA A 50 22.65 7.47 -14.10
C ALA A 50 22.95 7.80 -12.64
N VAL A 51 21.94 8.32 -11.94
CA VAL A 51 22.06 8.77 -10.55
C VAL A 51 20.88 8.27 -9.74
N GLY A 52 21.17 7.63 -8.62
CA GLY A 52 20.23 7.30 -7.55
C GLY A 52 20.62 8.06 -6.30
N ARG A 53 19.81 9.04 -5.90
CA ARG A 53 20.12 9.88 -4.74
C ARG A 53 18.93 10.06 -3.82
N GLY A 54 19.21 9.96 -2.54
CA GLY A 54 18.29 10.32 -1.48
C GLY A 54 18.64 11.67 -0.87
N LYS A 55 17.61 12.45 -0.57
CA LYS A 55 17.75 13.75 0.08
C LYS A 55 16.74 13.85 1.20
N VAL A 56 17.21 14.26 2.38
CA VAL A 56 16.39 14.60 3.54
C VAL A 56 16.60 16.06 3.89
N GLU A 57 15.52 16.76 4.15
CA GLU A 57 15.53 18.16 4.50
C GLU A 57 14.35 18.53 5.40
N TYR A 58 14.64 19.05 6.59
CA TYR A 58 13.62 19.59 7.49
C TYR A 58 14.16 20.72 8.35
N ALA A 59 13.28 21.66 8.69
CA ALA A 59 13.55 22.69 9.68
C ALA A 59 13.23 22.17 11.09
N LYS A 60 14.07 22.56 12.07
CA LYS A 60 13.80 22.42 13.50
C LYS A 60 14.19 23.75 14.17
N GLY A 61 13.20 24.59 14.45
CA GLY A 61 13.43 25.96 14.91
C GLY A 61 14.15 26.80 13.85
N LYS A 62 15.19 27.53 14.24
CA LYS A 62 16.00 28.37 13.33
C LYS A 62 17.00 27.58 12.47
N GLN A 63 17.23 26.29 12.76
CA GLN A 63 18.22 25.48 12.05
C GLN A 63 17.58 24.55 11.01
N ARG A 64 18.12 24.60 9.78
CA ARG A 64 17.75 23.69 8.69
C ARG A 64 18.70 22.49 8.70
N CYS A 65 18.14 21.29 8.83
CA CYS A 65 18.89 20.03 8.75
C CYS A 65 18.72 19.48 7.33
N ARG A 66 19.84 19.21 6.65
CA ARG A 66 19.86 18.63 5.30
C ARG A 66 20.91 17.55 5.24
N GLN A 67 20.57 16.42 4.65
CA GLN A 67 21.48 15.32 4.39
C GLN A 67 21.18 14.75 3.01
N GLU A 68 22.25 14.38 2.29
CA GLU A 68 22.16 13.71 0.99
C GLU A 68 22.96 12.42 1.06
N ALA A 69 22.48 11.41 0.32
CA ALA A 69 23.12 10.13 0.16
C ALA A 69 22.99 9.72 -1.31
N GLU A 70 24.07 9.19 -1.86
CA GLU A 70 24.13 8.68 -3.23
C GLU A 70 24.22 7.15 -3.17
N TYR A 71 23.34 6.47 -3.89
CA TYR A 71 23.18 5.01 -3.90
C TYR A 71 23.56 4.40 -5.25
N LEU A 72 23.47 5.20 -6.31
CA LEU A 72 23.85 4.81 -7.65
C LEU A 72 24.52 6.00 -8.32
N ARG A 73 25.69 5.76 -8.90
CA ARG A 73 26.29 6.65 -9.87
C ARG A 73 27.00 5.83 -10.92
N HIS A 74 26.54 6.00 -12.15
CA HIS A 74 27.14 5.36 -13.32
C HIS A 74 27.27 6.41 -14.42
N GLU A 75 28.45 6.46 -15.03
CA GLU A 75 28.79 7.41 -16.10
C GLU A 75 29.31 6.63 -17.30
N ALA A 76 28.73 6.87 -18.48
CA ALA A 76 29.12 6.23 -19.73
C ALA A 76 29.18 7.25 -20.86
N VAL A 77 30.12 7.10 -21.78
CA VAL A 77 30.16 7.88 -23.02
C VAL A 77 29.49 7.05 -24.10
N LEU A 78 28.42 7.59 -24.69
CA LEU A 78 27.68 6.93 -25.75
C LEU A 78 28.35 7.20 -27.10
N ARG A 79 28.45 6.16 -27.92
CA ARG A 79 28.98 6.23 -29.28
C ARG A 79 27.90 5.84 -30.27
N LEU A 80 28.03 6.34 -31.49
CA LEU A 80 27.18 5.95 -32.61
C LEU A 80 27.98 4.96 -33.46
N ASP A 81 27.48 3.73 -33.61
CA ASP A 81 28.23 2.67 -34.31
C ASP A 81 28.43 2.97 -35.81
N GLU A 82 27.57 3.80 -36.40
CA GLU A 82 27.52 4.03 -37.85
C GLU A 82 28.19 5.33 -38.33
N GLN A 83 28.74 6.17 -37.44
CA GLN A 83 29.34 7.46 -37.83
C GLN A 83 30.85 7.52 -37.63
N PRO A 84 31.62 7.93 -38.66
CA PRO A 84 33.05 8.14 -38.52
C PRO A 84 33.29 9.27 -37.52
N THR A 85 34.06 8.98 -36.47
CA THR A 85 34.56 9.98 -35.54
C THR A 85 35.71 10.76 -36.17
N ASP A 86 35.71 12.07 -35.96
CA ASP A 86 36.83 12.93 -36.35
C ASP A 86 38.08 12.60 -35.50
N SER A 87 39.23 13.16 -35.88
CA SER A 87 40.51 13.05 -35.16
C SER A 87 40.43 13.42 -33.66
N ASP A 88 39.48 14.30 -33.31
CA ASP A 88 39.17 14.76 -31.95
C ASP A 88 38.05 13.95 -31.27
N GLY A 89 37.60 12.84 -31.87
CA GLY A 89 36.50 12.02 -31.37
C GLY A 89 35.10 12.62 -31.53
N SER A 90 35.00 13.84 -32.07
CA SER A 90 33.72 14.53 -32.31
C SER A 90 32.94 13.93 -33.48
N VAL A 91 31.61 14.01 -33.42
CA VAL A 91 30.68 13.56 -34.46
C VAL A 91 29.91 14.75 -35.02
N VAL A 92 29.70 14.76 -36.34
CA VAL A 92 28.92 15.80 -37.01
C VAL A 92 27.52 15.28 -37.32
N LEU A 93 26.52 15.91 -36.71
CA LEU A 93 25.11 15.61 -36.94
C LEU A 93 24.58 16.49 -38.07
N ARG A 94 23.91 15.87 -39.05
CA ARG A 94 23.33 16.52 -40.22
C ARG A 94 21.80 16.58 -40.08
N PRO A 95 21.14 17.65 -40.54
CA PRO A 95 19.68 17.73 -40.55
C PRO A 95 19.05 16.63 -41.39
N GLY A 96 17.83 16.21 -41.04
CA GLY A 96 17.08 15.17 -41.75
C GLY A 96 17.38 13.75 -41.31
N ASN A 97 18.44 13.52 -40.52
CA ASN A 97 18.76 12.22 -39.94
C ASN A 97 18.35 12.14 -38.46
N ARG A 98 17.94 10.94 -38.05
CA ARG A 98 17.65 10.61 -36.67
C ARG A 98 18.81 9.79 -36.09
N TYR A 99 19.46 10.34 -35.08
CA TYR A 99 20.61 9.71 -34.43
C TYR A 99 20.16 9.05 -33.14
N GLU A 100 20.47 7.76 -32.98
CA GLU A 100 20.10 6.97 -31.80
C GLU A 100 21.35 6.46 -31.10
N TYR A 101 21.54 6.90 -29.86
CA TYR A 101 22.63 6.44 -28.99
C TYR A 101 22.07 5.42 -28.01
N MET A 102 22.43 4.15 -28.19
CA MET A 102 22.00 3.07 -27.30
C MET A 102 22.79 3.09 -25.99
N PHE A 103 22.14 2.74 -24.89
CA PHE A 103 22.79 2.55 -23.60
C PHE A 103 22.18 1.40 -22.81
N GLY A 104 23.01 0.79 -21.96
CA GLY A 104 22.61 -0.22 -21.01
C GLY A 104 23.60 -0.23 -19.85
N PHE A 105 23.09 -0.25 -18.62
CA PHE A 105 23.89 -0.45 -17.43
C PHE A 105 23.14 -1.33 -16.43
N GLU A 106 23.87 -2.11 -15.66
CA GLU A 106 23.31 -2.95 -14.61
C GLU A 106 23.18 -2.18 -13.31
N LEU A 107 22.05 -2.36 -12.63
CA LEU A 107 21.86 -1.88 -11.28
C LEU A 107 22.71 -2.72 -10.30
N PRO A 108 23.30 -2.11 -9.26
CA PRO A 108 24.00 -2.83 -8.21
C PRO A 108 23.19 -4.01 -7.65
N GLN A 109 23.90 -5.00 -7.09
CA GLN A 109 23.26 -6.19 -6.53
C GLN A 109 22.27 -5.85 -5.42
N GLN A 110 21.33 -6.76 -5.18
CA GLN A 110 20.34 -6.66 -4.10
C GLN A 110 21.05 -6.41 -2.76
N GLY A 111 20.52 -5.49 -1.95
CA GLY A 111 21.09 -5.04 -0.67
C GLY A 111 21.93 -3.76 -0.76
N GLN A 112 22.35 -3.32 -1.96
CA GLN A 112 23.13 -2.09 -2.14
C GLN A 112 22.29 -0.91 -2.62
N LEU A 113 21.13 -1.19 -3.20
CA LEU A 113 20.18 -0.19 -3.65
C LEU A 113 19.12 0.05 -2.59
N VAL A 114 18.39 1.15 -2.74
CA VAL A 114 17.28 1.50 -1.85
C VAL A 114 16.04 1.79 -2.67
N SER A 115 14.87 1.41 -2.16
CA SER A 115 13.60 1.66 -2.85
C SER A 115 13.31 3.15 -3.04
N SER A 116 12.68 3.49 -4.16
CA SER A 116 12.20 4.83 -4.49
C SER A 116 11.14 5.29 -3.50
N TYR A 117 11.38 6.46 -2.90
CA TYR A 117 10.55 6.99 -1.82
C TYR A 117 10.23 8.46 -2.02
N LYS A 118 9.02 8.86 -1.66
CA LYS A 118 8.60 10.26 -1.63
C LYS A 118 7.82 10.51 -0.35
N GLY A 119 8.45 11.23 0.58
CA GLY A 119 7.86 11.62 1.86
C GLY A 119 7.80 13.13 2.03
N LYS A 120 7.36 13.57 3.22
CA LYS A 120 7.18 14.99 3.54
C LYS A 120 8.49 15.75 3.68
N PHE A 121 9.52 15.10 4.24
CA PHE A 121 10.82 15.71 4.54
C PHE A 121 11.98 15.09 3.76
N GLY A 122 11.69 14.28 2.74
CA GLY A 122 12.74 13.65 1.97
C GLY A 122 12.22 12.73 0.88
N TYR A 123 13.12 12.38 -0.02
CA TYR A 123 12.83 11.54 -1.16
C TYR A 123 14.07 10.77 -1.60
N VAL A 124 13.86 9.59 -2.17
CA VAL A 124 14.84 8.77 -2.87
C VAL A 124 14.34 8.64 -4.29
N HIS A 125 15.18 9.02 -5.25
CA HIS A 125 14.79 9.00 -6.65
C HIS A 125 15.95 8.61 -7.54
N TYR A 126 15.61 7.89 -8.60
CA TYR A 126 16.53 7.42 -9.61
C TYR A 126 16.22 8.06 -10.95
N TYR A 127 17.25 8.42 -11.69
CA TYR A 127 17.12 8.99 -13.01
C TYR A 127 18.37 8.77 -13.84
N VAL A 128 18.15 8.72 -15.14
CA VAL A 128 19.20 8.78 -16.14
C VAL A 128 19.18 10.16 -16.79
N LYS A 129 20.35 10.74 -16.97
CA LYS A 129 20.56 12.04 -17.60
C LYS A 129 21.49 11.87 -18.78
N ALA A 130 21.08 12.29 -19.97
CA ALA A 130 21.98 12.42 -21.10
C ALA A 130 22.48 13.86 -21.21
N VAL A 131 23.78 14.03 -21.44
CA VAL A 131 24.48 15.31 -21.56
C VAL A 131 25.17 15.34 -22.91
N MET A 132 24.72 16.22 -23.80
CA MET A 132 25.33 16.42 -25.11
C MET A 132 26.25 17.65 -25.05
N GLU A 133 27.55 17.41 -25.16
CA GLU A 133 28.58 18.43 -25.17
C GLU A 133 28.83 18.92 -26.60
N ARG A 134 28.85 20.23 -26.79
CA ARG A 134 29.02 20.88 -28.09
C ARG A 134 30.12 21.93 -28.00
N PRO A 135 31.01 22.03 -29.01
CA PRO A 135 32.08 23.03 -28.99
C PRO A 135 31.53 24.45 -28.80
N GLN A 136 32.15 25.21 -27.88
CA GLN A 136 31.82 26.62 -27.61
C GLN A 136 30.34 26.88 -27.24
N GLN A 137 29.60 25.85 -26.81
CA GLN A 137 28.20 25.97 -26.41
C GLN A 137 27.95 25.29 -25.08
N PRO A 138 26.95 25.75 -24.30
CA PRO A 138 26.57 25.06 -23.08
C PRO A 138 26.07 23.63 -23.40
N PRO A 139 26.42 22.66 -22.54
CA PRO A 139 25.98 21.28 -22.71
C PRO A 139 24.45 21.20 -22.59
N LEU A 140 23.85 20.43 -23.48
CA LEU A 140 22.41 20.16 -23.42
C LEU A 140 22.14 18.94 -22.58
N MET A 141 21.02 18.97 -21.86
CA MET A 141 20.70 17.96 -20.88
C MET A 141 19.24 17.53 -21.02
N CYS A 142 19.01 16.23 -21.10
CA CYS A 142 17.69 15.63 -20.96
C CYS A 142 17.75 14.56 -19.86
N ARG A 143 16.62 14.32 -19.20
CA ARG A 143 16.55 13.44 -18.05
C ARG A 143 15.27 12.62 -18.08
N LYS A 144 15.38 11.36 -17.69
CA LYS A 144 14.26 10.45 -17.48
C LYS A 144 14.39 9.78 -16.11
N SER A 145 13.32 9.84 -15.32
CA SER A 145 13.26 9.16 -14.02
C SER A 145 12.74 7.73 -14.20
N PHE A 146 13.17 6.82 -13.33
CA PHE A 146 12.66 5.46 -13.22
C PHE A 146 12.48 5.09 -11.74
N GLU A 147 11.61 4.12 -11.46
CA GLU A 147 11.37 3.65 -10.09
C GLU A 147 12.19 2.40 -9.79
N VAL A 148 12.77 2.35 -8.60
CA VAL A 148 13.49 1.18 -8.09
C VAL A 148 12.73 0.68 -6.88
N GLU A 149 12.48 -0.61 -6.81
CA GLU A 149 11.89 -1.25 -5.64
C GLU A 149 12.76 -2.43 -5.25
N GLU A 150 13.26 -2.42 -4.01
CA GLU A 150 13.97 -3.55 -3.46
C GLU A 150 12.95 -4.50 -2.80
N PRO A 151 12.75 -5.70 -3.35
CA PRO A 151 11.81 -6.65 -2.78
C PRO A 151 12.35 -7.16 -1.45
N LEU A 152 11.50 -7.15 -0.43
CA LEU A 152 11.78 -7.67 0.89
C LEU A 152 11.00 -8.97 1.08
N ASP A 153 11.73 -10.08 1.20
CA ASP A 153 11.10 -11.38 1.40
C ASP A 153 10.56 -11.51 2.82
N VAL A 154 9.24 -11.61 2.90
CA VAL A 154 8.45 -11.70 4.11
C VAL A 154 8.56 -13.09 4.75
N ASN A 155 9.01 -14.10 3.98
CA ASN A 155 9.09 -15.50 4.40
C ASN A 155 10.38 -15.87 5.13
N THR A 156 11.19 -14.89 5.52
CA THR A 156 12.38 -15.15 6.33
C THR A 156 12.00 -15.69 7.71
N PRO A 157 12.75 -16.65 8.27
CA PRO A 157 12.36 -17.35 9.50
C PRO A 157 12.15 -16.41 10.68
N ASP A 158 12.93 -15.32 10.76
CA ASP A 158 12.79 -14.28 11.78
C ASP A 158 11.46 -13.52 11.68
N LEU A 159 10.89 -13.39 10.49
CA LEU A 159 9.62 -12.70 10.26
C LEU A 159 8.41 -13.61 10.43
N LEU A 160 8.60 -14.93 10.32
CA LEU A 160 7.57 -15.93 10.57
C LEU A 160 7.37 -16.24 12.06
N ALA A 161 8.33 -15.87 12.91
CA ALA A 161 8.24 -16.09 14.35
C ALA A 161 7.11 -15.24 14.98
N PRO A 162 6.32 -15.82 15.90
CA PRO A 162 5.29 -15.09 16.62
C PRO A 162 5.91 -14.01 17.50
N THR A 163 5.24 -12.87 17.58
CA THR A 163 5.69 -11.73 18.39
C THR A 163 4.56 -11.31 19.31
N GLY A 164 4.90 -10.97 20.54
CA GLY A 164 3.94 -10.47 21.50
C GLY A 164 4.60 -9.59 22.54
N GLY A 165 3.77 -8.96 23.36
CA GLY A 165 4.21 -8.13 24.46
C GLY A 165 3.09 -7.91 25.46
N SER A 166 3.48 -7.50 26.67
CA SER A 166 2.56 -7.13 27.73
C SER A 166 2.91 -5.75 28.25
N LYS A 167 1.88 -4.97 28.59
CA LYS A 167 1.96 -3.63 29.14
C LYS A 167 0.89 -3.51 30.22
N GLU A 168 1.23 -2.86 31.31
CA GLU A 168 0.32 -2.59 32.41
C GLU A 168 0.49 -1.14 32.86
N LYS A 169 -0.61 -0.54 33.30
CA LYS A 169 -0.62 0.81 33.85
C LYS A 169 -1.56 0.90 35.03
N LYS A 170 -1.05 1.42 36.15
CA LYS A 170 -1.85 1.77 37.32
C LYS A 170 -2.65 3.05 37.04
N VAL A 171 -3.94 3.00 37.37
CA VAL A 171 -4.90 4.10 37.26
C VAL A 171 -5.68 4.15 38.57
N THR A 172 -5.12 4.90 39.51
CA THR A 172 -5.57 4.95 40.90
C THR A 172 -6.50 6.13 41.13
N ILE A 173 -7.55 5.92 41.93
CA ILE A 173 -8.42 7.00 42.44
C ILE A 173 -8.64 6.80 43.94
N MET A 174 -9.20 7.80 44.63
CA MET A 174 -9.38 7.79 46.09
C MET A 174 -10.07 6.52 46.62
N PHE A 175 -11.05 5.98 45.91
CA PHE A 175 -11.81 4.79 46.33
C PHE A 175 -11.25 3.45 45.82
N ILE A 176 -10.31 3.47 44.86
CA ILE A 176 -9.69 2.27 44.29
C ILE A 176 -8.17 2.55 44.17
N PRO A 177 -7.41 2.32 45.26
CA PRO A 177 -5.97 2.58 45.27
C PRO A 177 -5.17 1.62 44.37
N ASP A 178 -5.70 0.44 44.08
CA ASP A 178 -5.05 -0.60 43.25
C ASP A 178 -5.66 -0.77 41.85
N GLY A 179 -6.37 0.26 41.37
CA GLY A 179 -6.95 0.22 40.03
C GLY A 179 -5.87 0.15 38.96
N GLN A 180 -5.96 -0.80 38.04
CA GLN A 180 -5.00 -0.97 36.95
C GLN A 180 -5.65 -1.44 35.66
N VAL A 181 -4.93 -1.24 34.56
CA VAL A 181 -5.31 -1.70 33.24
C VAL A 181 -4.13 -2.48 32.66
N SER A 182 -4.38 -3.72 32.26
CA SER A 182 -3.38 -4.60 31.66
C SER A 182 -3.74 -4.94 30.21
N LEU A 183 -2.71 -5.05 29.38
CA LEU A 183 -2.77 -5.36 27.96
C LEU A 183 -1.71 -6.40 27.64
N ASN A 184 -2.14 -7.59 27.23
CA ASN A 184 -1.26 -8.61 26.67
C ASN A 184 -1.69 -8.90 25.24
N ALA A 185 -0.79 -8.80 24.27
CA ALA A 185 -1.11 -9.10 22.89
C ALA A 185 -0.02 -9.90 22.18
N LYS A 186 -0.45 -10.72 21.23
CA LYS A 186 0.37 -11.61 20.41
C LYS A 186 -0.16 -11.64 18.98
N ILE A 187 0.76 -11.73 18.04
CA ILE A 187 0.54 -11.95 16.62
C ILE A 187 1.33 -13.17 16.17
N ASP A 188 0.83 -13.87 15.16
CA ASP A 188 1.40 -15.15 14.72
C ASP A 188 2.73 -15.00 13.97
N ARG A 189 2.92 -13.87 13.29
CA ARG A 189 4.13 -13.51 12.55
C ARG A 189 4.33 -12.00 12.52
N ARG A 190 5.53 -11.54 12.15
CA ARG A 190 5.87 -10.11 11.96
C ARG A 190 5.79 -9.67 10.50
N GLY A 191 5.96 -10.60 9.57
CA GLY A 191 5.94 -10.34 8.14
C GLY A 191 4.54 -10.44 7.53
N PHE A 192 4.10 -9.41 6.81
CA PHE A 192 2.84 -9.41 6.06
C PHE A 192 2.98 -8.80 4.67
N CYS A 193 2.10 -9.20 3.75
CA CYS A 193 1.99 -8.58 2.42
C CYS A 193 0.82 -7.60 2.37
N GLU A 194 0.80 -6.76 1.34
CA GLU A 194 -0.35 -5.89 1.07
C GLU A 194 -1.64 -6.69 0.89
N GLY A 195 -2.73 -6.26 1.54
CA GLY A 195 -4.04 -6.90 1.45
C GLY A 195 -4.25 -8.11 2.39
N GLU A 196 -3.20 -8.60 3.06
CA GLU A 196 -3.34 -9.66 4.04
C GLU A 196 -4.05 -9.18 5.31
N ASP A 197 -4.69 -10.12 6.02
CA ASP A 197 -5.35 -9.86 7.30
C ASP A 197 -4.43 -10.29 8.46
N ILE A 198 -4.14 -9.38 9.38
CA ILE A 198 -3.34 -9.64 10.58
C ILE A 198 -4.26 -10.15 11.68
N CYS A 199 -4.03 -11.38 12.14
CA CYS A 199 -4.73 -11.96 13.30
C CYS A 199 -4.14 -11.45 14.61
N ILE A 200 -4.96 -10.79 15.43
CA ILE A 200 -4.56 -10.24 16.72
C ILE A 200 -5.17 -11.07 17.84
N ASN A 201 -4.31 -11.64 18.68
CA ASN A 201 -4.70 -12.32 19.91
C ASN A 201 -4.34 -11.42 21.08
N ALA A 202 -5.33 -10.86 21.77
CA ALA A 202 -5.10 -9.92 22.86
C ALA A 202 -5.99 -10.23 24.06
N LYS A 203 -5.48 -9.98 25.27
CA LYS A 203 -6.21 -10.03 26.53
C LYS A 203 -6.10 -8.67 27.20
N PHE A 204 -7.25 -8.16 27.60
CA PHE A 204 -7.41 -6.86 28.23
C PHE A 204 -8.02 -7.07 29.60
N GLU A 205 -7.44 -6.45 30.63
CA GLU A 205 -7.96 -6.50 31.99
C GLU A 205 -8.17 -5.08 32.48
N ASN A 206 -9.34 -4.82 33.05
CA ASN A 206 -9.67 -3.51 33.60
C ASN A 206 -10.12 -3.66 35.06
N THR A 207 -9.24 -3.35 35.99
CA THR A 207 -9.59 -3.24 37.42
C THR A 207 -9.71 -1.78 37.88
N CYS A 208 -9.59 -0.82 36.96
CA CYS A 208 -9.79 0.59 37.28
C CYS A 208 -11.27 0.98 37.27
N SER A 209 -11.60 2.07 37.96
CA SER A 209 -12.98 2.55 38.11
C SER A 209 -13.64 3.06 36.83
N ARG A 210 -12.91 3.12 35.71
CA ARG A 210 -13.32 3.78 34.47
C ARG A 210 -13.65 2.75 33.40
N ILE A 211 -14.59 3.08 32.52
CA ILE A 211 -14.86 2.28 31.31
C ILE A 211 -13.73 2.55 30.31
N VAL A 212 -13.06 1.49 29.86
CA VAL A 212 -11.94 1.58 28.93
C VAL A 212 -12.30 1.01 27.56
N VAL A 213 -11.60 1.46 26.52
CA VAL A 213 -11.85 1.02 25.14
C VAL A 213 -10.57 0.53 24.47
N PRO A 214 -10.44 -0.78 24.18
CA PRO A 214 -9.34 -1.32 23.41
C PRO A 214 -9.49 -0.96 21.92
N LYS A 215 -8.37 -0.58 21.31
CA LYS A 215 -8.25 -0.24 19.89
C LYS A 215 -6.94 -0.80 19.36
N ALA A 216 -6.91 -1.17 18.08
CA ALA A 216 -5.67 -1.50 17.39
C ALA A 216 -5.56 -0.70 16.09
N ALA A 217 -4.35 -0.37 15.70
CA ALA A 217 -4.08 0.39 14.49
C ALA A 217 -2.75 0.01 13.86
N ILE A 218 -2.72 -0.06 12.53
CA ILE A 218 -1.46 -0.13 11.78
C ILE A 218 -0.92 1.29 11.66
N ILE A 219 0.31 1.50 12.09
CA ILE A 219 1.03 2.76 11.98
C ILE A 219 2.25 2.61 11.08
N ALA A 220 2.44 3.58 10.18
CA ALA A 220 3.69 3.77 9.45
C ALA A 220 4.56 4.77 10.19
N LYS A 221 5.81 4.41 10.40
CA LYS A 221 6.83 5.23 11.05
C LYS A 221 7.87 5.62 10.01
N HIS A 222 7.80 6.88 9.57
CA HIS A 222 8.76 7.46 8.64
C HIS A 222 9.85 8.17 9.43
N THR A 223 11.03 7.60 9.43
CA THR A 223 12.20 8.11 10.15
C THR A 223 13.13 8.80 9.17
N TYR A 224 13.39 10.09 9.40
CA TYR A 224 14.27 10.92 8.58
C TYR A 224 15.51 11.28 9.40
N GLN A 225 16.68 10.94 8.92
CA GLN A 225 17.96 11.23 9.55
C GLN A 225 18.69 12.33 8.77
N ALA A 226 19.07 13.41 9.46
CA ALA A 226 19.88 14.47 8.88
C ALA A 226 20.79 15.12 9.92
N ASN A 227 22.09 15.30 9.61
CA ASN A 227 23.09 15.92 10.49
C ASN A 227 23.11 15.32 11.91
N GLY A 228 23.09 13.99 12.01
CA GLY A 228 23.08 13.26 13.30
C GLY A 228 21.78 13.40 14.12
N ARG A 229 20.75 14.03 13.56
CA ARG A 229 19.44 14.18 14.20
C ARG A 229 18.41 13.32 13.49
N THR A 230 17.41 12.88 14.25
CA THR A 230 16.33 12.03 13.75
C THR A 230 15.00 12.71 13.94
N LYS A 231 14.19 12.75 12.87
CA LYS A 231 12.80 13.19 12.89
C LYS A 231 11.91 12.02 12.51
N VAL A 232 10.99 11.67 13.39
CA VAL A 232 10.05 10.58 13.16
C VAL A 232 8.66 11.16 12.92
N ILE A 233 8.01 10.74 11.83
CA ILE A 233 6.58 10.98 11.60
C ILE A 233 5.87 9.65 11.77
N ARG A 234 4.76 9.67 12.49
CA ARG A 234 3.86 8.53 12.61
C ARG A 234 2.59 8.83 11.82
N GLN A 235 2.18 7.90 10.96
CA GLN A 235 0.95 7.99 10.20
C GLN A 235 0.08 6.78 10.52
N LYS A 236 -1.14 7.02 10.98
CA LYS A 236 -2.14 5.98 11.21
C LYS A 236 -2.75 5.58 9.86
N LEU A 237 -2.74 4.29 9.55
CA LEU A 237 -3.14 3.76 8.24
C LEU A 237 -4.49 3.06 8.28
N SER A 238 -4.65 2.16 9.24
CA SER A 238 -5.87 1.37 9.46
C SER A 238 -6.11 1.22 10.95
N ALA A 239 -7.35 1.05 11.38
CA ALA A 239 -7.67 0.78 12.78
C ALA A 239 -8.95 0.00 12.98
N VAL A 240 -8.97 -0.75 14.07
CA VAL A 240 -10.13 -1.49 14.56
C VAL A 240 -10.42 -1.09 16.00
N ARG A 241 -11.70 -1.07 16.34
CA ARG A 241 -12.20 -0.75 17.68
C ARG A 241 -12.81 -2.01 18.32
N GLY A 242 -12.51 -2.23 19.60
CA GLY A 242 -13.17 -3.26 20.41
C GLY A 242 -14.32 -2.70 21.24
N ASN A 243 -14.96 -3.60 21.99
CA ASN A 243 -16.07 -3.27 22.86
C ASN A 243 -15.59 -2.52 24.11
N HIS A 244 -16.50 -1.82 24.77
CA HIS A 244 -16.22 -1.18 26.03
C HIS A 244 -15.99 -2.23 27.12
N ILE A 245 -14.96 -2.04 27.95
CA ILE A 245 -14.66 -2.89 29.10
C ILE A 245 -14.95 -2.07 30.35
N ILE A 246 -15.99 -2.47 31.09
CA ILE A 246 -16.36 -1.84 32.36
C ILE A 246 -15.38 -2.23 33.48
N SER A 247 -15.45 -1.52 34.60
CA SER A 247 -14.61 -1.78 35.78
C SER A 247 -14.79 -3.21 36.29
N GLY A 248 -13.69 -3.89 36.62
CA GLY A 248 -13.66 -5.25 37.15
C GLY A 248 -13.78 -6.36 36.11
N MET A 249 -13.82 -6.02 34.82
CA MET A 249 -14.03 -6.99 33.73
C MET A 249 -12.76 -7.18 32.89
N CYS A 250 -12.73 -8.30 32.18
CA CYS A 250 -11.74 -8.59 31.15
C CYS A 250 -12.41 -8.81 29.79
N ASP A 251 -11.67 -8.55 28.72
CA ASP A 251 -12.06 -8.86 27.34
C ASP A 251 -10.89 -9.55 26.65
N ALA A 252 -11.19 -10.37 25.65
CA ALA A 252 -10.19 -11.07 24.88
C ALA A 252 -10.53 -11.06 23.39
N TRP A 253 -9.54 -10.71 22.57
CA TRP A 253 -9.59 -10.90 21.14
C TRP A 253 -8.93 -12.23 20.80
N GLN A 254 -9.69 -13.13 20.18
CA GLN A 254 -9.23 -14.41 19.69
C GLN A 254 -9.24 -14.37 18.16
N GLY A 255 -8.14 -13.90 17.55
CA GLY A 255 -8.03 -13.77 16.11
C GLY A 255 -8.80 -12.59 15.52
N LYS A 256 -8.89 -11.46 16.25
CA LYS A 256 -9.49 -10.24 15.67
C LYS A 256 -8.61 -9.76 14.52
N THR A 257 -9.18 -9.61 13.33
CA THR A 257 -8.42 -9.29 12.12
C THR A 257 -8.34 -7.79 11.86
N ILE A 258 -7.20 -7.35 11.31
CA ILE A 258 -7.04 -6.03 10.72
C ILE A 258 -6.36 -6.17 9.35
N ARG A 259 -7.00 -5.65 8.31
CA ARG A 259 -6.47 -5.72 6.95
C ARG A 259 -5.31 -4.75 6.75
N VAL A 260 -4.24 -5.22 6.13
CA VAL A 260 -3.12 -4.40 5.65
C VAL A 260 -3.59 -3.66 4.40
N PRO A 261 -3.67 -2.31 4.42
CA PRO A 261 -4.02 -1.54 3.22
C PRO A 261 -2.92 -1.65 2.15
N LYS A 262 -3.16 -1.09 0.97
CA LYS A 262 -2.11 -0.96 -0.06
C LYS A 262 -1.02 -0.02 0.45
N LEU A 263 0.17 -0.56 0.71
CA LEU A 263 1.28 0.12 1.37
C LEU A 263 2.57 -0.21 0.66
N LYS A 264 3.46 0.76 0.52
CA LYS A 264 4.80 0.47 0.02
C LYS A 264 5.54 -0.53 0.92
N PRO A 265 6.46 -1.33 0.37
CA PRO A 265 7.33 -2.19 1.18
C PRO A 265 8.14 -1.41 2.21
N SER A 266 8.54 -2.11 3.27
CA SER A 266 9.36 -1.56 4.35
C SER A 266 10.75 -1.22 3.82
N MET A 267 11.25 -0.05 4.20
CA MET A 267 12.57 0.43 3.75
C MET A 267 13.53 0.47 4.94
N LEU A 268 14.37 -0.56 5.07
CA LEU A 268 15.31 -0.73 6.17
C LEU A 268 16.78 -0.51 5.77
N GLY A 269 17.12 -0.69 4.49
CA GLY A 269 18.50 -0.57 3.99
C GLY A 269 19.00 0.88 3.81
N CYS A 270 18.12 1.87 3.87
CA CYS A 270 18.47 3.28 3.64
C CYS A 270 18.95 3.97 4.93
N ASN A 271 20.08 4.68 4.84
CA ASN A 271 20.72 5.32 5.99
C ASN A 271 20.02 6.63 6.41
N ILE A 272 19.50 7.40 5.46
CA ILE A 272 18.87 8.70 5.70
C ILE A 272 17.36 8.64 5.88
N ILE A 273 16.67 7.63 5.32
CA ILE A 273 15.22 7.50 5.38
C ILE A 273 14.87 6.05 5.69
N ARG A 274 14.10 5.81 6.74
CA ARG A 274 13.57 4.48 7.07
C ARG A 274 12.05 4.51 7.12
N VAL A 275 11.44 3.48 6.55
CA VAL A 275 9.99 3.26 6.58
C VAL A 275 9.75 1.95 7.31
N GLU A 276 9.25 2.06 8.52
CA GLU A 276 8.94 0.92 9.40
C GLU A 276 7.43 0.89 9.64
N TYR A 277 6.87 -0.30 9.82
CA TYR A 277 5.46 -0.45 10.19
C TYR A 277 5.37 -1.04 11.61
N ALA A 278 4.31 -0.71 12.32
CA ALA A 278 4.01 -1.31 13.61
C ALA A 278 2.52 -1.50 13.80
N LEU A 279 2.14 -2.57 14.50
CA LEU A 279 0.81 -2.76 15.03
C LEU A 279 0.76 -2.11 16.41
N MET A 280 0.02 -1.02 16.52
CA MET A 280 -0.21 -0.29 17.75
C MET A 280 -1.51 -0.77 18.38
N ILE A 281 -1.42 -1.52 19.47
CA ILE A 281 -2.57 -1.95 20.28
C ILE A 281 -2.61 -1.05 21.51
N TYR A 282 -3.73 -0.38 21.74
CA TYR A 282 -3.83 0.59 22.81
C TYR A 282 -5.21 0.63 23.45
N ILE A 283 -5.22 0.94 24.74
CA ILE A 283 -6.45 1.11 25.51
C ILE A 283 -6.65 2.60 25.77
N HIS A 284 -7.81 3.11 25.35
CA HIS A 284 -8.23 4.46 25.68
C HIS A 284 -8.86 4.48 27.06
N ILE A 285 -8.29 5.30 27.95
CA ILE A 285 -8.72 5.46 29.33
C ILE A 285 -9.18 6.91 29.47
N PRO A 286 -10.48 7.17 29.68
CA PRO A 286 -10.99 8.53 29.86
C PRO A 286 -10.23 9.24 31.00
N GLY A 287 -9.77 10.47 30.79
CA GLY A 287 -9.05 11.25 31.80
C GLY A 287 -7.68 10.71 32.22
N SER A 288 -7.03 9.85 31.41
CA SER A 288 -5.64 9.42 31.59
C SER A 288 -4.96 9.19 30.24
N GLU A 289 -3.63 9.12 30.22
CA GLU A 289 -2.91 8.74 29.00
C GLU A 289 -3.23 7.30 28.58
N LYS A 290 -3.23 7.05 27.27
CA LYS A 290 -3.51 5.74 26.68
C LYS A 290 -2.43 4.72 27.10
N LEU A 291 -2.84 3.49 27.39
CA LEU A 291 -1.89 2.37 27.52
C LEU A 291 -1.56 1.86 26.11
N ILE A 292 -0.30 1.90 25.69
CA ILE A 292 0.12 1.62 24.31
C ILE A 292 1.14 0.47 24.31
N LEU A 293 0.88 -0.53 23.48
CA LEU A 293 1.80 -1.59 23.08
C LEU A 293 2.05 -1.50 21.57
N GLU A 294 3.30 -1.36 21.17
CA GLU A 294 3.71 -1.33 19.75
C GLU A 294 4.43 -2.64 19.42
N LEU A 295 3.90 -3.42 18.48
CA LEU A 295 4.53 -4.62 17.95
C LEU A 295 5.12 -4.30 16.56
N PRO A 296 6.41 -4.54 16.31
CA PRO A 296 7.03 -4.23 15.03
C PRO A 296 6.49 -5.12 13.91
N LEU A 297 6.20 -4.53 12.76
CA LEU A 297 5.75 -5.22 11.55
C LEU A 297 6.72 -4.97 10.40
N VAL A 298 6.83 -5.96 9.52
CA VAL A 298 7.53 -5.84 8.25
C VAL A 298 6.52 -6.10 7.13
N ILE A 299 6.24 -5.06 6.35
CA ILE A 299 5.49 -5.18 5.10
C ILE A 299 6.47 -5.39 3.97
N GLY A 300 6.30 -6.45 3.19
CA GLY A 300 7.16 -6.75 2.05
C GLY A 300 6.38 -7.35 0.89
N THR A 301 7.11 -7.88 -0.08
CA THR A 301 6.54 -8.52 -1.27
C THR A 301 6.37 -10.01 -1.00
N ALA A 302 5.20 -10.58 -1.34
CA ALA A 302 5.04 -12.02 -1.40
C ALA A 302 6.12 -12.56 -2.36
N GLY A 303 7.10 -13.29 -1.82
CA GLY A 303 8.30 -13.67 -2.56
C GLY A 303 7.96 -14.16 -3.96
N LEU A 304 8.74 -13.72 -4.95
CA LEU A 304 8.65 -14.13 -6.36
C LEU A 304 8.76 -15.67 -6.56
N GLY A 305 8.94 -16.45 -5.50
CA GLY A 305 8.97 -17.92 -5.48
C GLY A 305 7.80 -18.62 -4.76
N SER A 306 6.79 -17.92 -4.24
CA SER A 306 5.65 -18.57 -3.55
C SER A 306 4.37 -18.52 -4.39
N ARG A 307 4.42 -19.14 -5.58
CA ARG A 307 3.22 -19.72 -6.18
C ARG A 307 3.15 -21.13 -5.62
N SER A 308 2.09 -21.41 -4.85
CA SER A 308 1.78 -22.68 -4.16
C SER A 308 2.23 -22.73 -2.70
N ASN A 309 1.42 -22.15 -1.81
CA ASN A 309 1.13 -22.76 -0.52
C ASN A 309 -0.37 -22.60 -0.23
N SER A 310 -1.17 -23.26 -1.06
CA SER A 310 -2.57 -23.55 -0.80
C SER A 310 -2.71 -25.05 -0.54
N VAL A 311 -2.18 -25.56 0.57
CA VAL A 311 -2.55 -26.88 1.12
C VAL A 311 -2.33 -26.89 2.63
N SER A 312 -3.41 -26.93 3.41
CA SER A 312 -3.66 -27.97 4.44
C SER A 312 -4.83 -27.57 5.34
N SER A 313 -6.04 -27.70 4.79
CA SER A 313 -7.23 -28.01 5.57
C SER A 313 -8.01 -29.07 4.82
N GLN A 314 -7.65 -30.34 5.02
CA GLN A 314 -8.55 -31.50 4.88
C GLN A 314 -7.80 -32.76 5.30
N GLU A 315 -7.91 -33.09 6.58
CA GLU A 315 -7.86 -34.48 7.01
C GLU A 315 -9.26 -35.10 6.82
N GLY A 316 -9.27 -36.34 6.35
CA GLY A 316 -10.42 -37.24 6.50
C GLY A 316 -11.27 -37.43 5.24
N SER A 317 -10.86 -38.31 4.34
CA SER A 317 -11.52 -39.62 4.14
C SER A 317 -11.12 -40.27 2.82
N VAL A 318 -10.77 -41.54 2.93
CA VAL A 318 -10.33 -42.46 1.89
C VAL A 318 -11.53 -43.04 1.13
N SER A 319 -11.47 -43.05 -0.21
CA SER A 319 -11.88 -44.21 -1.02
C SER A 319 -11.64 -43.99 -2.52
N ASN A 320 -10.99 -44.98 -3.14
CA ASN A 320 -10.73 -45.14 -4.57
C ASN A 320 -12.01 -45.22 -5.41
N ALA A 321 -11.98 -44.64 -6.62
CA ALA A 321 -12.37 -45.31 -7.87
C ALA A 321 -12.02 -44.44 -9.10
N SER A 322 -11.79 -45.13 -10.20
CA SER A 322 -11.05 -44.77 -11.40
C SER A 322 -11.89 -44.21 -12.56
N GLN A 323 -11.19 -43.45 -13.41
CA GLN A 323 -11.34 -43.29 -14.87
C GLN A 323 -12.59 -42.62 -15.48
N SER A 324 -12.28 -41.65 -16.37
CA SER A 324 -12.78 -41.51 -17.77
C SER A 324 -13.48 -40.20 -18.14
N TRP A 325 -13.20 -39.79 -19.37
CA TRP A 325 -13.41 -38.51 -20.04
C TRP A 325 -14.85 -38.25 -20.55
N VAL A 326 -15.17 -36.94 -20.61
CA VAL A 326 -15.98 -36.21 -21.61
C VAL A 326 -17.45 -36.61 -21.80
N SER A 327 -18.36 -35.67 -21.53
CA SER A 327 -19.51 -35.35 -22.42
C SER A 327 -20.11 -33.96 -22.12
N LEU A 328 -20.52 -33.30 -23.20
CA LEU A 328 -20.98 -31.92 -23.33
C LEU A 328 -22.45 -31.72 -22.90
N ARG A 329 -22.72 -30.51 -22.36
CA ARG A 329 -23.89 -29.63 -22.63
C ARG A 329 -25.31 -30.10 -22.21
N MET A 330 -25.89 -29.39 -21.23
CA MET A 330 -27.17 -28.64 -21.32
C MET A 330 -27.37 -27.79 -20.03
N PRO A 331 -27.94 -26.57 -20.09
CA PRO A 331 -28.20 -25.73 -18.91
C PRO A 331 -29.58 -26.04 -18.31
N SER A 332 -29.64 -26.33 -17.01
CA SER A 332 -30.90 -26.53 -16.27
C SER A 332 -31.34 -25.25 -15.56
N ASP A 333 -32.66 -25.03 -15.56
CA ASP A 333 -33.41 -23.88 -15.02
C ASP A 333 -33.15 -23.55 -13.54
N PRO A 334 -33.39 -22.29 -13.10
CA PRO A 334 -33.18 -21.86 -11.72
C PRO A 334 -34.19 -22.47 -10.73
N PRO A 335 -33.82 -22.65 -9.45
CA PRO A 335 -34.65 -23.33 -8.46
C PRO A 335 -35.92 -22.55 -8.07
N SER A 336 -36.96 -23.32 -7.76
CA SER A 336 -38.29 -22.89 -7.32
C SER A 336 -38.28 -22.21 -5.94
N TYR A 337 -39.00 -21.09 -5.81
CA TYR A 337 -39.15 -20.27 -4.60
C TYR A 337 -40.24 -20.81 -3.67
N CYS A 338 -40.08 -22.03 -3.16
CA CYS A 338 -40.97 -22.57 -2.13
C CYS A 338 -40.14 -23.39 -1.14
N ASP A 339 -39.37 -22.71 -0.28
CA ASP A 339 -38.92 -23.21 1.03
C ASP A 339 -38.31 -22.06 1.85
N ILE A 340 -39.15 -21.06 2.18
CA ILE A 340 -38.83 -20.06 3.20
C ILE A 340 -39.53 -20.49 4.49
N THR A 341 -38.81 -21.26 5.30
CA THR A 341 -39.14 -21.42 6.72
C THR A 341 -38.89 -20.09 7.43
N ARG A 342 -39.96 -19.47 7.90
CA ARG A 342 -39.95 -18.32 8.82
C ARG A 342 -39.38 -18.75 10.16
N ASP A 343 -38.13 -18.41 10.44
CA ASP A 343 -37.63 -18.36 11.81
C ASP A 343 -37.73 -16.93 12.34
N CYS A 344 -38.85 -16.65 13.00
CA CYS A 344 -39.00 -15.52 13.90
C CYS A 344 -38.19 -15.79 15.17
N ARG A 345 -37.10 -15.04 15.39
CA ARG A 345 -36.57 -14.78 16.73
C ARG A 345 -36.45 -13.28 16.94
N LEU A 346 -37.50 -12.74 17.57
CA LEU A 346 -37.45 -11.50 18.35
C LEU A 346 -36.58 -11.78 19.58
N ASP A 347 -35.49 -11.02 19.75
CA ASP A 347 -34.99 -10.63 21.07
C ASP A 347 -33.94 -9.53 20.91
N GLN A 348 -34.38 -8.28 21.03
CA GLN A 348 -33.48 -7.14 21.23
C GLN A 348 -34.18 -6.14 22.18
N PRO A 349 -33.64 -5.90 23.39
CA PRO A 349 -34.19 -4.86 24.25
C PRO A 349 -33.82 -3.47 23.70
N LEU A 350 -34.84 -2.70 23.39
CA LEU A 350 -34.81 -1.28 23.04
C LEU A 350 -34.28 -0.46 24.21
N THR A 351 -33.11 0.16 24.05
CA THR A 351 -32.73 1.38 24.78
C THR A 351 -32.05 2.36 23.82
N PRO A 352 -32.38 3.66 23.86
CA PRO A 352 -31.85 4.63 22.91
C PRO A 352 -30.41 5.01 23.29
N LEU A 353 -29.48 4.85 22.35
CA LEU A 353 -28.09 5.30 22.47
C LEU A 353 -28.02 6.79 22.18
N LEU A 354 -27.47 7.56 23.11
CA LEU A 354 -26.98 8.91 22.87
C LEU A 354 -25.65 8.80 22.10
N ASP A 355 -25.65 9.26 20.85
CA ASP A 355 -24.44 9.45 20.06
C ASP A 355 -23.77 10.77 20.48
N ASP A 356 -22.62 10.69 21.14
CA ASP A 356 -21.71 11.83 21.31
C ASP A 356 -20.94 12.03 19.99
N ILE A 357 -21.40 12.98 19.18
CA ILE A 357 -20.69 13.50 18.01
C ILE A 357 -19.60 14.48 18.48
N ASP A 358 -18.36 14.10 18.21
CA ASP A 358 -17.17 14.96 18.28
C ASP A 358 -17.13 15.78 16.97
N GLY A 359 -17.37 17.09 17.02
CA GLY A 359 -17.33 17.95 15.83
C GLY A 359 -17.57 19.43 16.13
N ASP A 360 -16.48 20.17 16.24
CA ASP A 360 -16.42 21.64 16.33
C ASP A 360 -16.91 22.31 15.02
N ASP A 361 -17.61 23.44 15.18
CA ASP A 361 -18.04 24.47 14.19
C ASP A 361 -19.02 24.12 13.04
N SER A 362 -20.33 24.40 13.25
CA SER A 362 -21.24 25.20 12.37
C SER A 362 -22.74 24.99 12.68
N PRO A 363 -23.65 25.97 12.43
CA PRO A 363 -24.93 26.09 13.13
C PRO A 363 -26.06 25.20 12.59
N ILE A 364 -27.00 24.97 13.51
CA ILE A 364 -28.10 24.02 13.49
C ILE A 364 -29.20 24.40 12.48
N PHE A 365 -29.42 23.57 11.47
CA PHE A 365 -30.75 23.39 10.85
C PHE A 365 -30.98 21.89 10.60
N MET A 366 -31.99 21.32 11.27
CA MET A 366 -32.48 19.97 11.02
C MET A 366 -33.27 19.95 9.70
N THR A 367 -32.76 19.27 8.68
CA THR A 367 -33.55 18.83 7.53
C THR A 367 -33.71 17.31 7.61
N ALA A 368 -34.96 16.85 7.76
CA ALA A 368 -35.28 15.43 7.67
C ALA A 368 -35.07 14.95 6.22
N PRO A 369 -34.41 13.81 5.97
CA PRO A 369 -34.35 13.25 4.63
C PRO A 369 -35.73 12.70 4.25
N ALA A 370 -36.38 13.33 3.28
CA ALA A 370 -37.56 12.77 2.64
C ALA A 370 -37.09 11.59 1.76
N PHE A 371 -37.46 10.36 2.14
CA PHE A 371 -37.36 9.20 1.26
C PHE A 371 -38.63 9.13 0.39
N PRO A 372 -38.56 9.37 -0.93
CA PRO A 372 -39.69 9.10 -1.79
C PRO A 372 -39.76 7.60 -2.04
N PHE A 373 -40.78 6.95 -1.48
CA PHE A 373 -41.17 5.61 -1.94
C PHE A 373 -41.78 5.73 -3.35
N PRO A 374 -41.44 4.84 -4.29
CA PRO A 374 -42.20 4.73 -5.53
C PRO A 374 -43.64 4.27 -5.22
N PRO A 375 -44.66 4.78 -5.94
CA PRO A 375 -46.03 4.33 -5.73
C PRO A 375 -46.16 2.85 -6.12
N PRO A 376 -47.00 2.07 -5.40
CA PRO A 376 -47.27 0.68 -5.78
C PRO A 376 -47.98 0.61 -7.13
N PRO A 377 -47.80 -0.49 -7.90
CA PRO A 377 -48.48 -0.67 -9.17
C PRO A 377 -50.00 -0.71 -9.00
N SER A 378 -50.71 -0.12 -9.95
CA SER A 378 -52.17 -0.11 -10.04
C SER A 378 -52.70 -1.52 -10.29
N TYR A 379 -53.55 -2.01 -9.39
CA TYR A 379 -54.34 -3.23 -9.61
C TYR A 379 -55.48 -2.92 -10.58
N ASN A 380 -55.59 -3.68 -11.67
CA ASN A 380 -56.83 -3.78 -12.44
C ASN A 380 -57.66 -4.92 -11.84
N GLU A 381 -58.86 -4.62 -11.37
CA GLU A 381 -59.86 -5.64 -11.04
C GLU A 381 -60.29 -6.33 -12.35
N ALA A 382 -60.19 -7.66 -12.38
CA ALA A 382 -60.79 -8.46 -13.43
C ALA A 382 -62.21 -8.81 -12.97
N ASP A 383 -63.21 -8.26 -13.66
CA ASP A 383 -64.61 -8.61 -13.46
C ASP A 383 -64.84 -10.07 -13.91
N GLU A 384 -65.04 -10.98 -12.95
CA GLU A 384 -65.60 -12.30 -13.22
C GLU A 384 -67.14 -12.23 -13.12
N GLU A 385 -67.81 -12.15 -14.28
CA GLU A 385 -69.26 -12.31 -14.37
C GLU A 385 -69.66 -13.77 -14.08
N PHE A 386 -70.29 -13.95 -12.93
CA PHE A 386 -70.88 -15.21 -12.48
C PHE A 386 -72.24 -15.41 -13.13
N ASN A 387 -72.38 -16.38 -14.04
CA ASN A 387 -73.70 -16.82 -14.50
C ASN A 387 -73.89 -18.30 -14.16
N GLY A 388 -74.66 -18.54 -13.10
CA GLY A 388 -74.98 -19.87 -12.60
C GLY A 388 -76.03 -20.56 -13.47
N ASN A 389 -75.80 -21.85 -13.77
CA ASN A 389 -76.87 -22.84 -13.82
C ASN A 389 -76.32 -24.27 -13.75
N THR A 390 -76.50 -24.86 -12.56
CA THR A 390 -76.93 -26.23 -12.24
C THR A 390 -76.93 -27.27 -13.37
N ARG A 391 -76.12 -28.34 -13.23
CA ARG A 391 -76.56 -29.74 -13.38
C ARG A 391 -75.54 -30.75 -12.82
N MET A 392 -76.06 -31.71 -12.06
CA MET A 392 -75.36 -32.85 -11.44
C MET A 392 -74.79 -33.86 -12.46
N LEU A 393 -73.58 -34.36 -12.19
CA LEU A 393 -73.01 -35.76 -12.21
C LEU A 393 -73.25 -36.68 -13.45
N PRO A 394 -72.55 -37.84 -13.64
CA PRO A 394 -71.51 -38.51 -12.82
C PRO A 394 -70.27 -39.10 -13.58
N VAL A 395 -69.27 -39.53 -12.78
CA VAL A 395 -68.44 -40.76 -12.83
C VAL A 395 -67.76 -41.19 -14.14
N CYS A 396 -66.42 -41.09 -14.18
CA CYS A 396 -65.45 -42.20 -14.18
C CYS A 396 -64.03 -41.63 -14.06
#